data_AF-A0A236N022-F1
#
_entry.id   AF-A0A236N022-F1
#
_cell.length_a   1.000
_cell.length_b   1.000
_cell.length_c   1.000
_cell.angle_alpha   90.00
_cell.angle_beta   90.00
_cell.angle_gamma   90.00
#
_symmetry.space_group_name_H-M   'P 1'
#
loop_
_entity.id
_entity.type
_entity.pdbx_description
1 polymer ?
#
loop_
_entity_poly.entity_id
_entity_poly.type
_entity_poly.pdbx_seq_one_letter_code
_entity_poly.pdbx_strand_id
1 'polypeptide(L)' 'METLTFNNGTVSVGDVFVSSWGYEQTNVNFYQVISVHGKKTVTVQEVRASVLLTRSSIGI' A
#
# COMPACT_ATOMS: atom_id res chain seq x y z
N MET A 1 -0.87 -7.14 18.24
CA MET A 1 -0.21 -6.43 17.12
C MET A 1 -0.28 -4.96 17.42
N GLU A 2 0.77 -4.20 17.11
CA GLU A 2 0.78 -2.77 17.39
C GLU A 2 -0.08 -2.02 16.37
N THR A 3 -0.95 -1.13 16.84
CA THR A 3 -1.99 -0.47 16.04
C THR A 3 -2.14 0.98 16.48
N LEU A 4 -2.26 1.89 15.50
CA LEU A 4 -2.62 3.29 15.67
C LEU A 4 -4.08 3.51 15.27
N THR A 5 -4.80 4.29 16.06
CA THR A 5 -6.21 4.63 15.81
C THR A 5 -6.32 6.10 15.42
N PHE A 6 -6.99 6.34 14.30
CA PHE A 6 -7.32 7.66 13.76
C PHE A 6 -8.83 7.83 13.72
N ASN A 7 -9.30 9.07 13.52
CA ASN A 7 -10.73 9.34 13.38
C ASN A 7 -11.37 8.59 12.19
N ASN A 8 -10.57 8.26 11.17
CA ASN A 8 -11.02 7.66 9.92
C ASN A 8 -10.62 6.19 9.75
N GLY A 9 -10.10 5.54 10.79
CA GLY A 9 -9.71 4.13 10.72
C GLY A 9 -8.50 3.79 11.59
N THR A 10 -8.01 2.58 11.42
CA THR A 10 -6.85 2.05 12.15
C THR A 10 -5.74 1.69 11.18
N VAL A 11 -4.50 1.81 11.62
CA VAL A 11 -3.32 1.33 10.91
C VAL A 11 -2.53 0.41 11.84
N SER A 12 -2.26 -0.80 11.39
CA SER A 12 -1.55 -1.83 12.15
C SER A 12 -0.29 -2.28 11.41
N VAL A 13 0.66 -2.86 12.15
CA VAL A 13 1.77 -3.58 11.56
C VAL A 13 1.22 -4.70 10.65
N GLY A 14 1.71 -4.74 9.41
CA GLY A 14 1.24 -5.66 8.37
C GLY A 14 0.33 -5.02 7.31
N ASP A 15 -0.27 -3.87 7.59
CA ASP A 15 -1.09 -3.15 6.60
C ASP A 15 -0.24 -2.70 5.41
N VAL A 16 -0.87 -2.59 4.23
CA VAL A 16 -0.20 -2.19 2.98
C VAL A 16 -0.78 -0.89 2.46
N PHE A 17 0.09 0.09 2.24
CA PHE A 17 -0.22 1.31 1.52
C PHE A 17 0.18 1.19 0.05
N VAL A 18 -0.58 1.88 -0.80
CA VAL A 18 -0.31 1.98 -2.24
C VAL A 18 -0.07 3.44 -2.61
N SER A 19 0.92 3.66 -3.47
CA SER A 19 1.19 4.96 -4.08
C SER A 19 1.21 4.81 -5.60
N SER A 20 0.43 5.64 -6.28
CA SER A 20 0.31 5.63 -7.74
C SER A 20 0.77 6.98 -8.28
N TRP A 21 1.68 6.98 -9.25
CA TRP A 21 2.27 8.20 -9.80
C TRP A 21 2.64 8.02 -11.28
N GLY A 22 3.01 9.13 -11.92
CA GLY A 22 3.20 9.20 -13.37
C GLY A 22 1.97 9.73 -14.09
N TYR A 23 2.16 10.11 -15.36
CA TYR A 23 1.19 10.87 -16.15
C TYR A 23 -0.18 10.17 -16.27
N GLU A 24 -0.18 8.83 -16.27
CA GLU A 24 -1.41 8.01 -16.25
C GLU A 24 -1.41 7.00 -15.10
N GLN A 25 -0.73 7.34 -13.99
CA GLN A 25 -0.55 6.42 -12.85
C GLN A 25 0.09 5.08 -13.26
N THR A 26 0.99 5.14 -14.25
CA THR A 26 1.67 3.97 -14.80
C THR A 26 2.59 3.29 -13.80
N ASN A 27 3.02 4.01 -12.76
CA ASN A 27 3.86 3.49 -11.71
C ASN A 27 3.05 3.32 -10.43
N VAL A 28 3.11 2.10 -9.87
CA VAL A 28 2.46 1.76 -8.61
C VAL A 28 3.50 1.13 -7.68
N ASN A 29 3.70 1.74 -6.51
CA ASN A 29 4.56 1.23 -5.45
C ASN A 29 3.70 0.80 -4.26
N PHE A 30 4.12 -0.28 -3.60
CA PHE A 30 3.45 -0.82 -2.42
C PHE A 30 4.39 -0.74 -1.23
N TYR A 31 3.85 -0.43 -0.07
CA TYR A 31 4.60 -0.27 1.16
C TYR A 31 3.90 -0.98 2.31
N GLN A 32 4.59 -1.90 2.97
CA GLN A 32 4.06 -2.60 4.14
C GLN A 32 4.51 -1.89 5.42
N VAL A 33 3.58 -1.72 6.37
CA VAL A 33 3.89 -1.21 7.71
C VAL A 33 4.66 -2.27 8.48
N ILE A 34 5.89 -1.95 8.87
CA ILE A 34 6.76 -2.86 9.63
C ILE A 34 6.83 -2.51 11.12
N SER A 35 6.55 -1.26 11.48
CA SER A 35 6.47 -0.82 12.87
C SER A 35 5.68 0.48 13.02
N VAL A 36 5.10 0.67 14.21
CA VAL A 36 4.42 1.92 14.59
C VAL A 36 5.23 2.64 15.65
N HIS A 37 5.25 3.97 15.59
CA HIS A 37 6.04 4.80 16.48
C HIS A 37 5.23 5.97 17.03
N GLY A 38 5.30 6.14 18.35
CA GLY A 38 4.58 7.21 19.04
C GLY A 38 3.08 7.12 18.79
N LYS A 39 2.47 8.26 18.47
CA LYS A 39 1.01 8.37 18.33
C LYS A 39 0.51 8.44 16.89
N LYS A 40 1.38 8.79 15.92
CA LYS A 40 0.95 9.15 14.55
C LYS A 40 1.96 8.81 13.45
N THR A 41 3.03 8.09 13.77
CA THR A 41 4.10 7.79 12.82
C THR A 41 4.20 6.29 12.61
N VAL A 42 4.41 5.86 11.37
CA VAL A 42 4.65 4.47 11.02
C VAL A 42 5.90 4.38 10.16
N THR A 43 6.66 3.31 10.31
CA THR A 43 7.74 2.99 9.38
C THR A 43 7.24 1.95 8.40
N VAL A 44 7.48 2.22 7.12
CA VAL A 44 7.05 1.37 6.02
C VAL A 44 8.25 0.90 5.22
N GLN A 45 8.16 -0.30 4.68
CA GLN A 45 9.13 -0.88 3.77
C GLN A 45 8.48 -1.09 2.41
N GLU A 46 9.17 -0.68 1.34
CA GLU A 46 8.72 -0.95 -0.02
C GLU A 46 8.72 -2.46 -0.28
N VAL A 47 7.61 -2.97 -0.82
CA VAL A 47 7.46 -4.36 -1.23
C VAL A 47 7.50 -4.45 -2.74
N ARG A 48 8.28 -5.38 -3.27
CA ARG A 48 8.33 -5.64 -4.71
C ARG A 48 6.96 -6.09 -5.19
N ALA A 49 6.44 -5.42 -6.20
CA ALA A 49 5.21 -5.81 -6.88
C ALA A 49 5.46 -6.06 -8.36
N SER A 50 4.84 -7.11 -8.90
CA SER A 50 4.81 -7.40 -10.33
C SER A 50 3.38 -7.19 -10.84
N VAL A 51 3.19 -6.16 -11.66
CA VAL A 51 1.90 -5.88 -12.29
C VAL A 51 1.78 -6.72 -13.55
N LEU A 52 0.96 -7.77 -13.50
CA LEU A 52 0.60 -8.58 -14.67
C LEU A 52 -0.69 -8.03 -15.26
N LEU A 53 -0.58 -7.29 -16.36
CA LEU A 53 -1.72 -6.90 -17.19
C LEU A 53 -2.34 -8.15 -17.85
N THR A 54 -3.28 -8.80 -17.16
CA THR A 54 -4.15 -9.79 -17.78
C THR A 54 -5.20 -9.04 -18.57
N ARG A 55 -5.01 -8.98 -19.89
CA ARG A 55 -6.10 -8.68 -20.81
C ARG A 55 -7.02 -9.90 -20.82
N SER A 56 -8.16 -9.82 -20.14
CA SER A 56 -9.24 -10.77 -20.38
C SER A 56 -9.74 -10.51 -21.80
N SER A 57 -9.33 -11.34 -22.75
CA SER A 57 -9.86 -11.36 -24.10
C SER A 57 -11.33 -11.75 -24.04
N ILE A 58 -12.23 -10.79 -23.83
CA ILE A 58 -13.63 -10.97 -24.19
C ILE A 58 -13.64 -10.86 -25.71
N GLY A 59 -13.58 -12.02 -26.36
CA GLY A 59 -13.83 -12.15 -27.78
C GLY A 59 -15.26 -11.72 -28.07
N ILE A 60 -15.39 -10.74 -28.97
CA ILE A 60 -16.61 -10.44 -29.71
C ILE A 60 -16.80 -11.43 -30.85
#